data_AF-A0AAJ1PI92-F1
#
_entry.id   AF-A0AAJ1PI92-F1
#
_cell.length_a   1.000
_cell.length_b   1.000
_cell.length_c   1.000
_cell.angle_alpha   90.00
_cell.angle_beta   90.00
_cell.angle_gamma   90.00
#
_symmetry.space_group_name_H-M   'P 1'
#
loop_
_entity.id
_entity.type
_entity.pdbx_description
1 polymer ?
#
loop_
_entity_poly.entity_id
_entity_poly.type
_entity_poly.pdbx_seq_one_letter_code
_entity_poly.pdbx_strand_id
1 'polypeptide(L)'
;MAIEVFGPDFRKELLADLISLNREALKIAQIENSKSIEWVTMKRLEKETGWGRTKLTEWRNQGKFNFKRSSENGKVLYDLADVNRFLRISGLKKGA
;
A
#
# COMPACT_ATOMS: atom_id res chain seq x y z
N MET A 1 47.74 -3.49 -1.56
CA MET A 1 46.57 -2.84 -0.93
C MET A 1 45.48 -2.62 -1.97
N ALA A 2 44.18 -2.63 -1.63
CA ALA A 2 43.09 -2.52 -2.63
C ALA A 2 43.23 -1.30 -3.57
N ILE A 3 43.80 -0.19 -3.08
CA ILE A 3 44.09 1.01 -3.88
C ILE A 3 45.17 0.77 -4.96
N GLU A 4 46.13 -0.11 -4.72
CA GLU A 4 47.17 -0.47 -5.70
C GLU A 4 46.64 -1.37 -6.82
N VAL A 5 45.51 -2.06 -6.58
CA VAL A 5 44.89 -3.00 -7.52
C VAL A 5 43.80 -2.34 -8.34
N PHE A 6 43.02 -1.44 -7.74
CA PHE A 6 41.83 -0.85 -8.35
C PHE A 6 41.94 0.66 -8.62
N GLY A 7 43.04 1.29 -8.21
CA GLY A 7 43.28 2.71 -8.44
C GLY A 7 42.64 3.64 -7.39
N PRO A 8 42.94 4.95 -7.45
CA PRO A 8 42.52 5.93 -6.45
C PRO A 8 41.00 6.20 -6.47
N ASP A 9 40.36 6.03 -7.62
CA ASP A 9 38.92 6.32 -7.80
C ASP A 9 38.00 5.17 -7.37
N PHE A 10 38.54 3.96 -7.17
CA PHE A 10 37.79 2.76 -6.82
C PHE A 10 36.81 2.96 -5.66
N ARG A 11 37.25 3.62 -4.59
CA ARG A 11 36.42 3.86 -3.41
C ARG A 11 35.23 4.76 -3.73
N LYS A 12 35.40 5.74 -4.63
CA LYS A 12 34.38 6.69 -5.02
C LYS A 12 33.33 6.03 -5.92
N GLU A 13 33.77 5.22 -6.86
CA GLU A 13 32.89 4.45 -7.75
C GLU A 13 32.09 3.40 -6.97
N LEU A 14 32.77 2.62 -6.11
CA LEU A 14 32.11 1.64 -5.25
C LEU A 14 31.04 2.29 -4.35
N LEU A 15 31.33 3.46 -3.78
CA LEU A 15 30.36 4.19 -2.97
C LEU A 15 29.15 4.65 -3.80
N ALA A 16 29.36 5.13 -5.02
CA ALA A 16 28.27 5.53 -5.91
C ALA A 16 27.37 4.34 -6.27
N ASP A 17 27.95 3.18 -6.56
CA ASP A 17 27.22 1.96 -6.88
C ASP A 17 26.40 1.46 -5.68
N LEU A 18 26.98 1.45 -4.48
CA LEU A 18 26.29 1.08 -3.25
C LEU A 18 25.11 2.02 -2.95
N ILE A 19 25.27 3.32 -3.18
CA ILE A 19 24.18 4.29 -3.01
C ILE A 19 23.07 4.04 -4.04
N SER A 20 23.43 3.73 -5.28
CA SER A 20 22.47 3.41 -6.35
C SER A 20 21.64 2.17 -5.99
N LEU A 21 22.31 1.07 -5.62
CA LEU A 21 21.67 -0.18 -5.19
C LEU A 21 20.76 0.03 -3.99
N ASN A 22 21.19 0.82 -2.99
CA ASN A 22 20.37 1.08 -1.82
C ASN A 22 19.10 1.88 -2.16
N ARG A 23 19.20 2.85 -3.08
CA ARG A 23 18.02 3.59 -3.57
C ARG A 23 17.03 2.68 -4.30
N GLU A 24 17.53 1.74 -5.08
CA GLU A 24 16.69 0.75 -5.77
C GLU A 24 16.01 -0.20 -4.79
N ALA A 25 16.76 -0.76 -3.83
CA ALA A 25 16.23 -1.61 -2.78
C ALA A 25 15.13 -0.89 -1.96
N LEU A 26 15.34 0.39 -1.62
CA LEU A 26 14.31 1.20 -0.94
C LEU A 26 13.05 1.38 -1.78
N LYS A 27 13.17 1.61 -3.09
CA LYS A 27 12.00 1.70 -3.98
C LYS A 27 11.25 0.37 -4.05
N ILE A 28 11.97 -0.75 -4.17
CA ILE A 28 11.37 -2.09 -4.19
C ILE A 28 10.65 -2.36 -2.87
N ALA A 29 11.30 -2.11 -1.73
CA ALA A 29 10.70 -2.28 -0.41
C ALA A 29 9.46 -1.39 -0.21
N GLN A 30 9.47 -0.14 -0.72
CA GLN A 30 8.30 0.73 -0.69
C GLN A 30 7.17 0.19 -1.58
N ILE A 31 7.48 -0.34 -2.75
CA ILE A 31 6.51 -0.98 -3.65
C ILE A 31 5.93 -2.23 -2.96
N GLU A 32 6.74 -3.07 -2.36
CA GLU A 32 6.30 -4.26 -1.61
C GLU A 32 5.49 -3.89 -0.37
N ASN A 33 5.86 -2.83 0.34
CA ASN A 33 5.09 -2.33 1.47
C ASN A 33 3.76 -1.70 1.01
N SER A 34 3.73 -1.03 -0.15
CA SER A 34 2.49 -0.57 -0.78
C SER A 34 1.58 -1.72 -1.23
N LYS A 35 2.13 -2.93 -1.40
CA LYS A 35 1.38 -4.18 -1.62
C LYS A 35 0.92 -4.85 -0.33
N SER A 36 1.28 -4.34 0.85
CA SER A 36 0.69 -4.82 2.10
C SER A 36 -0.77 -4.36 2.16
N ILE A 37 -1.67 -5.22 1.69
CA ILE A 37 -3.10 -4.90 1.71
C ILE A 37 -3.55 -4.84 3.17
N GLU A 38 -3.90 -3.65 3.62
CA GLU A 38 -4.50 -3.47 4.92
C GLU A 38 -5.96 -3.90 4.89
N TRP A 39 -6.22 -5.10 5.42
CA TRP A 39 -7.56 -5.67 5.53
C TRP A 39 -8.25 -5.18 6.80
N VAL A 40 -9.22 -4.27 6.67
CA VAL A 40 -9.92 -3.67 7.81
C VAL A 40 -11.35 -4.20 7.97
N THR A 41 -11.87 -4.18 9.20
CA THR A 41 -13.27 -4.51 9.46
C THR A 41 -14.21 -3.37 9.02
N MET A 42 -15.51 -3.67 8.83
CA MET A 42 -16.52 -2.64 8.54
C MET A 42 -16.48 -1.48 9.54
N LYS A 43 -16.40 -1.77 10.85
CA LYS A 43 -16.38 -0.75 11.91
C LYS A 43 -15.20 0.23 11.74
N ARG A 44 -14.02 -0.28 11.37
CA ARG A 44 -12.86 0.56 11.10
C ARG A 44 -13.03 1.31 9.79
N LEU A 45 -13.54 0.65 8.74
CA LEU A 45 -13.80 1.27 7.44
C LEU A 45 -14.74 2.49 7.57
N GLU A 46 -15.81 2.37 8.35
CA GLU A 46 -16.73 3.48 8.64
C GLU A 46 -15.99 4.67 9.29
N LYS A 47 -15.10 4.40 10.25
CA LYS A 47 -14.30 5.42 10.94
C LYS A 47 -13.32 6.13 9.99
N GLU A 48 -12.61 5.39 9.15
CA GLU A 48 -11.59 5.94 8.24
C GLU A 48 -12.22 6.74 7.09
N THR A 49 -13.28 6.19 6.51
CA THR A 49 -13.91 6.74 5.31
C THR A 49 -14.96 7.81 5.63
N GLY A 50 -15.58 7.75 6.82
CA GLY A 50 -16.71 8.60 7.20
C GLY A 50 -18.05 8.18 6.59
N TRP A 51 -18.09 7.05 5.88
CA TRP A 51 -19.31 6.53 5.26
C TRP A 51 -19.97 5.49 6.15
N GLY A 52 -21.30 5.49 6.20
CA GLY A 52 -22.05 4.49 6.96
C GLY A 52 -22.04 3.11 6.31
N ARG A 53 -22.19 2.07 7.14
CA ARG A 53 -22.24 0.66 6.74
C ARG A 53 -23.16 0.37 5.55
N THR A 54 -24.34 0.99 5.48
CA THR A 54 -25.31 0.72 4.41
C THR A 54 -24.72 1.06 3.04
N LYS A 55 -24.15 2.26 2.87
CA LYS A 55 -23.54 2.69 1.60
C LYS A 55 -22.30 1.87 1.25
N LEU A 56 -21.43 1.62 2.24
CA LEU A 56 -20.25 0.76 2.04
C LEU A 56 -20.63 -0.67 1.63
N THR A 57 -21.71 -1.22 2.21
CA THR A 57 -22.23 -2.54 1.85
C THR A 57 -22.83 -2.56 0.44
N GLU A 58 -23.55 -1.50 0.06
CA GLU A 58 -24.11 -1.32 -1.27
C GLU A 58 -23.00 -1.33 -2.34
N TRP A 59 -21.97 -0.50 -2.18
CA TRP A 59 -20.83 -0.44 -3.10
C TRP A 59 -20.02 -1.72 -3.14
N ARG A 60 -19.85 -2.40 -2.00
CA ARG A 60 -19.26 -3.75 -1.98
C ARG A 60 -20.06 -4.72 -2.85
N ASN A 61 -21.39 -4.76 -2.69
CA ASN A 61 -22.24 -5.67 -3.46
C ASN A 61 -22.21 -5.35 -4.97
N GLN A 62 -21.94 -4.10 -5.34
CA GLN A 62 -21.70 -3.67 -6.72
C GLN A 62 -20.27 -3.95 -7.23
N GLY A 63 -19.40 -4.55 -6.42
CA GLY A 63 -18.02 -4.89 -6.80
C GLY A 63 -17.10 -3.68 -6.95
N LYS A 64 -17.36 -2.57 -6.25
CA LYS A 64 -16.60 -1.33 -6.42
C LYS A 64 -15.19 -1.34 -5.83
N PHE A 65 -14.91 -2.27 -4.91
CA PHE A 65 -13.61 -2.43 -4.27
C PHE A 65 -13.45 -3.86 -3.72
N ASN A 66 -12.21 -4.24 -3.42
CA ASN A 66 -11.86 -5.56 -2.91
C ASN A 66 -12.37 -5.80 -1.49
N PHE A 67 -12.88 -7.01 -1.26
CA PHE A 67 -13.21 -7.54 0.06
C PHE A 67 -12.88 -9.02 0.13
N LYS A 68 -12.68 -9.54 1.34
CA LYS A 68 -12.55 -10.98 1.60
C LYS A 68 -13.28 -11.37 2.86
N ARG A 69 -13.54 -12.67 3.04
CA ARG A 69 -13.95 -13.22 4.33
C ARG A 69 -12.71 -13.71 5.08
N SER A 70 -12.59 -13.33 6.34
CA SER A 70 -11.56 -13.86 7.23
C SER A 70 -11.77 -15.36 7.42
N SER A 71 -10.70 -16.14 7.26
CA SER A 71 -10.69 -17.58 7.52
C SER A 71 -10.86 -17.90 9.01
N GLU A 72 -10.50 -16.99 9.91
CA GLU A 72 -10.50 -17.21 11.36
C GLU A 72 -11.90 -17.10 11.98
N ASN A 73 -12.71 -16.14 11.52
CA ASN A 73 -13.99 -15.82 12.16
C ASN A 73 -15.13 -15.49 11.17
N GLY A 74 -14.90 -15.69 9.87
CA GLY A 74 -15.89 -15.45 8.82
C GLY A 74 -16.27 -13.98 8.59
N LYS A 75 -15.68 -13.03 9.35
CA LYS A 75 -15.98 -11.60 9.21
C LYS A 75 -15.50 -11.10 7.85
N VAL A 76 -16.27 -10.19 7.26
CA VAL A 76 -15.87 -9.53 6.02
C VAL A 76 -14.85 -8.44 6.32
N LEU A 77 -13.73 -8.49 5.61
CA LEU A 77 -12.65 -7.51 5.64
C LEU A 77 -12.55 -6.80 4.30
N TYR A 78 -12.08 -5.56 4.33
CA TYR A 78 -12.05 -4.65 3.20
C TYR A 78 -10.63 -4.16 2.97
N ASP A 79 -10.22 -4.08 1.70
CA ASP A 79 -8.97 -3.43 1.33
C ASP A 79 -9.14 -1.92 1.48
N LEU A 80 -8.53 -1.34 2.51
CA LEU A 80 -8.68 0.08 2.81
C LEU A 80 -8.14 0.98 1.67
N ALA A 81 -7.05 0.56 1.02
CA ALA A 81 -6.44 1.33 -0.05
C ALA A 81 -7.35 1.35 -1.29
N ASP A 82 -7.93 0.21 -1.66
CA ASP A 82 -8.82 0.12 -2.82
C ASP A 82 -10.17 0.83 -2.57
N VAL A 83 -10.70 0.78 -1.35
CA VAL A 83 -11.88 1.59 -0.97
C VAL A 83 -11.58 3.09 -1.13
N ASN A 84 -10.44 3.56 -0.59
CA ASN A 84 -10.06 4.96 -0.70
C ASN A 84 -9.80 5.39 -2.16
N ARG A 85 -9.23 4.50 -2.99
CA ARG A 85 -9.09 4.70 -4.44
C ARG A 85 -10.46 4.90 -5.09
N PHE A 86 -11.42 4.01 -4.82
CA PHE A 86 -12.78 4.12 -5.34
C PHE A 86 -13.44 5.45 -4.95
N LEU A 87 -13.38 5.82 -3.67
CA LEU A 87 -13.96 7.07 -3.17
C LEU A 87 -13.36 8.30 -3.85
N ARG A 88 -12.02 8.32 -4.03
CA ARG A 88 -11.32 9.40 -4.72
C ARG A 88 -11.74 9.53 -6.20
N ILE A 89 -11.85 8.42 -6.92
CA ILE A 89 -12.23 8.42 -8.35
C ILE A 89 -13.70 8.80 -8.54
N SER A 90 -14.56 8.40 -7.61
CA SER A 90 -16.01 8.63 -7.73
C SER A 90 -16.44 10.06 -7.45
N GLY A 91 -15.53 10.94 -6.99
CA GLY A 91 -15.84 12.33 -6.63
C GLY A 91 -16.80 12.47 -5.43
N LEU A 92 -17.01 11.40 -4.67
CA LEU A 92 -17.95 11.36 -3.56
C LEU A 92 -17.35 12.09 -2.34
N LYS A 93 -18.04 13.12 -1.85
CA LYS A 93 -17.63 13.87 -0.65
C LYS A 93 -18.06 13.12 0.61
N LYS A 94 -17.22 13.12 1.64
CA LYS A 94 -17.51 12.52 2.94
C LYS A 94 -18.86 13.04 3.48
N GLY A 95 -19.78 12.13 3.80
CA GLY A 95 -21.04 12.44 4.49
C GLY A 95 -22.19 12.96 3.62
N ALA A 96 -22.23 12.63 2.32
CA ALA A 96 -23.41 12.88 1.47
C ALA A 96 -24.50 11.80 1.65
#